data_AF-X0Z4M1-F1
#
_entry.id   AF-X0Z4M1-F1
#
_cell.length_a   1.000
_cell.length_b   1.000
_cell.length_c   1.000
_cell.angle_alpha   90.00
_cell.angle_beta   90.00
_cell.angle_gamma   90.00
#
_symmetry.space_group_name_H-M   'P 1'
#
loop_
_entity.id
_entity.type
_entity.pdbx_description
1 polymer ?
#
loop_
_entity_poly.entity_id
_entity_poly.type
_entity_poly.pdbx_seq_one_letter_code
_entity_poly.pdbx_strand_id
1 'polypeptide(L)'
;MRCVSDKPWVTIAETSELTLALAGMGNIEQAGIVFNWICDRRYNDGSYWCGFTCPDLIIWPEDKITWTNAVALIAADAIYNLTPASVLFSHRFWATSELSPFVDS
;
A
#
# COMPACT_ATOMS: atom_id res chain seq x y z
N MET A 1 -9.34 3.42 -0.61
CA MET A 1 -10.35 2.92 0.36
C MET A 1 -10.88 4.08 1.18
N ARG A 2 -12.14 4.02 1.61
CA ARG A 2 -12.68 5.03 2.55
C ARG A 2 -12.46 4.53 3.98
N CYS A 3 -11.74 5.32 4.79
CA CYS A 3 -11.40 5.02 6.19
C CYS A 3 -12.65 4.82 7.05
N VAL A 4 -13.67 5.65 6.83
CA VAL A 4 -14.94 5.60 7.55
C VAL A 4 -16.09 5.70 6.55
N SER A 5 -17.07 4.80 6.65
CA SER A 5 -18.15 4.64 5.67
C SER A 5 -18.97 5.93 5.46
N ASP A 6 -19.12 6.73 6.53
CA ASP A 6 -19.90 7.96 6.60
C ASP A 6 -19.13 9.22 6.22
N LYS A 7 -17.83 9.13 5.94
CA LYS A 7 -17.02 10.31 5.61
C LYS A 7 -16.23 10.17 4.30
N PRO A 8 -16.08 11.27 3.53
CA PRO A 8 -15.54 11.23 2.17
C PRO A 8 -14.01 11.10 2.09
N TRP A 9 -13.32 10.54 3.09
CA TRP A 9 -11.85 10.54 3.13
C TRP A 9 -11.25 9.29 2.49
N VAL A 10 -10.21 9.49 1.71
CA VAL A 10 -9.29 8.45 1.26
C VAL A 10 -7.99 8.62 1.99
N THR A 11 -7.46 7.56 2.62
CA THR A 11 -6.13 7.59 3.22
C THR A 11 -5.14 6.85 2.31
N ILE A 12 -3.92 7.38 2.25
CA ILE A 12 -2.85 6.77 1.46
C ILE A 12 -2.41 5.45 2.12
N ALA A 13 -2.32 5.43 3.45
CA ALA A 13 -1.94 4.24 4.22
C ALA A 13 -2.91 3.07 3.98
N GLU A 14 -4.21 3.21 4.23
CA GLU A 14 -5.17 2.11 4.09
C GLU A 14 -5.32 1.65 2.63
N THR A 15 -5.19 2.59 1.68
CA THR A 15 -5.21 2.24 0.25
C THR A 15 -3.95 1.48 -0.16
N SER A 16 -2.81 1.79 0.46
CA SER A 16 -1.56 1.04 0.29
C SER A 16 -1.62 -0.33 0.99
N GLU A 17 -2.28 -0.45 2.14
CA GLU A 17 -2.52 -1.75 2.81
C GLU A 17 -3.43 -2.65 1.96
N LEU A 18 -4.48 -2.11 1.35
CA LEU A 18 -5.29 -2.84 0.37
C LEU A 18 -4.44 -3.30 -0.83
N THR A 19 -3.61 -2.40 -1.36
CA THR A 19 -2.69 -2.72 -2.46
C THR A 19 -1.78 -3.89 -2.07
N LEU A 20 -1.20 -3.83 -0.88
CA LEU A 20 -0.32 -4.86 -0.35
C LEU A 20 -1.05 -6.20 -0.14
N ALA A 21 -2.28 -6.17 0.36
CA ALA A 21 -3.10 -7.37 0.53
C ALA A 21 -3.43 -8.02 -0.83
N LEU A 22 -3.81 -7.22 -1.84
CA LEU A 22 -4.02 -7.71 -3.20
C LEU A 22 -2.75 -8.33 -3.78
N ALA A 23 -1.61 -7.66 -3.62
CA ALA A 23 -0.32 -8.15 -4.08
C ALA A 23 0.09 -9.45 -3.37
N GLY A 24 -0.11 -9.54 -2.06
CA GLY A 24 0.19 -10.72 -1.25
C GLY A 24 -0.60 -11.96 -1.66
N MET A 25 -1.86 -11.77 -2.11
CA MET A 25 -2.71 -12.82 -2.68
C MET A 25 -2.37 -13.16 -4.15
N GLY A 26 -1.46 -12.42 -4.79
CA GLY A 26 -1.08 -12.61 -6.20
C GLY A 26 -1.91 -11.79 -7.20
N ASN A 27 -2.82 -10.92 -6.75
CA ASN A 27 -3.65 -10.07 -7.61
C ASN A 27 -2.92 -8.77 -8.00
N ILE A 28 -1.77 -8.91 -8.68
CA ILE A 28 -0.85 -7.80 -8.97
C ILE A 28 -1.49 -6.72 -9.86
N GLU A 29 -2.30 -7.11 -10.85
CA GLU A 29 -2.99 -6.14 -11.73
C GLU A 29 -3.94 -5.24 -10.94
N GLN A 30 -4.79 -5.83 -10.10
CA GLN A 30 -5.72 -5.08 -9.24
C GLN A 30 -4.97 -4.21 -8.23
N ALA A 31 -3.88 -4.73 -7.65
CA ALA A 31 -3.01 -3.97 -6.77
C ALA A 31 -2.46 -2.72 -7.48
N GLY A 32 -1.96 -2.87 -8.71
CA GLY A 32 -1.46 -1.76 -9.53
C GLY A 32 -2.53 -0.70 -9.80
N ILE A 33 -3.76 -1.10 -10.13
CA ILE A 33 -4.89 -0.17 -10.35
C ILE A 33 -5.16 0.66 -9.09
N VAL A 34 -5.28 0.00 -7.94
CA VAL A 34 -5.56 0.67 -6.66
C VAL A 34 -4.42 1.61 -6.27
N PHE A 35 -3.17 1.18 -6.43
CA PHE A 35 -2.01 2.00 -6.13
C PHE A 35 -1.92 3.23 -7.04
N ASN A 36 -2.30 3.09 -8.31
CA ASN A 36 -2.30 4.20 -9.26
C ASN A 36 -3.30 5.32 -8.90
N TRP A 37 -4.28 5.06 -8.03
CA TRP A 37 -5.17 6.12 -7.52
C TRP A 37 -4.49 7.06 -6.52
N ILE A 38 -3.36 6.64 -5.93
CA ILE A 38 -2.71 7.33 -4.81
C ILE A 38 -1.21 7.63 -5.02
N CYS A 39 -0.55 7.03 -6.01
CA CYS A 39 0.91 7.11 -6.17
C CYS A 39 1.43 8.53 -6.48
N ASP A 40 0.58 9.41 -7.02
CA ASP A 40 0.87 10.79 -7.34
C ASP A 40 0.50 11.77 -6.20
N ARG A 41 -0.12 11.29 -5.12
CA ARG A 41 -0.58 12.09 -3.97
C ARG A 41 0.57 12.37 -3.00
N ARG A 42 1.49 13.21 -3.44
CA ARG A 42 2.73 13.57 -2.73
C ARG A 42 2.92 15.08 -2.62
N TYR A 43 3.57 15.51 -1.55
CA TYR A 43 4.12 16.85 -1.43
C TYR A 43 5.32 17.03 -2.36
N ASN A 44 5.75 18.29 -2.55
CA ASN A 44 6.88 18.62 -3.43
C ASN A 44 8.22 18.01 -2.98
N ASP A 45 8.35 17.68 -1.70
CA ASP A 45 9.53 16.99 -1.15
C ASP A 45 9.50 15.47 -1.36
N GLY A 46 8.47 14.95 -2.02
CA GLY A 46 8.28 13.53 -2.31
C GLY A 46 7.58 12.74 -1.20
N SER A 47 7.30 13.34 -0.04
CA SER A 47 6.53 12.69 1.02
C SER A 47 5.06 12.52 0.62
N TYR A 48 4.42 11.43 1.03
CA TYR A 48 3.01 11.17 0.74
C TYR A 48 2.09 12.01 1.62
N TRP A 49 0.94 12.40 1.06
CA TRP A 49 -0.17 12.96 1.83
C TRP A 49 -0.66 11.93 2.84
N CYS A 50 -1.20 12.36 3.99
CA CYS A 50 -1.83 11.42 4.91
C CYS A 50 -3.13 10.88 4.33
N GLY A 51 -3.98 11.79 3.86
CA GLY A 51 -5.25 11.48 3.22
C GLY A 51 -5.81 12.71 2.51
N PHE A 52 -6.93 12.53 1.81
CA PHE A 52 -7.62 13.59 1.10
C PHE A 52 -9.12 13.33 0.99
N THR A 53 -9.93 14.37 0.78
CA THR A 53 -11.37 14.24 0.49
C THR A 53 -11.62 13.78 -0.94
N CYS A 54 -12.71 13.05 -1.14
CA CYS A 54 -13.27 12.74 -2.45
C CYS A 54 -14.71 13.27 -2.53
N PRO A 55 -15.07 14.09 -3.53
CA PRO A 55 -14.31 14.36 -4.77
C PRO A 55 -13.34 15.54 -4.71
N ASP A 56 -13.34 16.34 -3.64
CA ASP A 56 -12.71 17.69 -3.66
C ASP A 56 -11.17 17.71 -3.54
N LEU A 57 -10.53 16.57 -3.29
CA LEU A 57 -9.06 16.40 -3.17
C LEU A 57 -8.41 17.33 -2.14
N ILE A 58 -9.13 17.66 -1.06
CA ILE A 58 -8.61 18.48 0.03
C ILE A 58 -7.75 17.59 0.93
N ILE A 59 -6.47 17.94 1.10
CA ILE A 59 -5.52 17.20 1.94
C ILE A 59 -5.94 17.29 3.41
N TRP A 60 -6.05 16.13 4.07
CA TRP A 60 -6.34 16.06 5.50
C TRP A 60 -5.99 14.68 6.09
N PRO A 61 -5.35 14.62 7.28
CA PRO A 61 -4.65 15.70 7.96
C PRO A 61 -3.39 16.15 7.19
N GLU A 62 -2.89 17.35 7.49
CA GLU A 62 -1.67 17.92 6.86
C GLU A 62 -0.36 17.36 7.43
N ASP A 63 -0.43 16.60 8.51
CA ASP A 63 0.73 16.00 9.14
C ASP A 63 1.40 14.97 8.21
N LYS A 64 2.73 15.07 8.10
CA LYS A 64 3.55 14.11 7.37
C LYS A 64 3.88 12.94 8.27
N ILE A 65 3.13 11.86 8.12
CA ILE A 65 3.27 10.67 8.96
C ILE A 65 4.25 9.68 8.30
N THR A 66 5.28 9.29 9.04
CA THR A 66 6.30 8.32 8.59
C THR A 66 5.69 6.96 8.26
N TRP A 67 4.71 6.49 9.02
CA TRP A 67 3.97 5.26 8.74
C TRP A 67 3.31 5.29 7.35
N THR A 68 2.64 6.38 6.99
CA THR A 68 2.00 6.52 5.67
C THR A 68 3.01 6.39 4.53
N ASN A 69 4.17 7.03 4.68
CA ASN A 69 5.25 6.91 3.71
C ASN A 69 5.80 5.49 3.65
N ALA A 70 6.00 4.85 4.80
CA ALA A 70 6.52 3.48 4.87
C ALA A 70 5.60 2.48 4.15
N VAL A 71 4.30 2.50 4.44
CA VAL A 71 3.35 1.56 3.81
C VAL A 71 3.24 1.80 2.30
N ALA A 72 3.24 3.06 1.84
CA ALA A 72 3.23 3.37 0.41
C ALA A 72 4.47 2.82 -0.32
N LEU A 73 5.65 2.91 0.32
CA LEU A 73 6.89 2.34 -0.22
C LEU A 73 6.86 0.81 -0.22
N ILE A 74 6.37 0.17 0.84
CA ILE A 74 6.23 -1.30 0.91
C ILE A 74 5.27 -1.81 -0.16
N ALA A 75 4.14 -1.12 -0.38
CA ALA A 75 3.19 -1.45 -1.43
C ALA A 75 3.82 -1.33 -2.82
N ALA A 76 4.59 -0.26 -3.08
CA ALA A 76 5.33 -0.09 -4.33
C ALA A 76 6.37 -1.19 -4.54
N ASP A 77 7.12 -1.56 -3.49
CA ASP A 77 8.10 -2.64 -3.56
C ASP A 77 7.44 -3.99 -3.90
N ALA A 78 6.31 -4.30 -3.27
CA ALA A 78 5.56 -5.54 -3.50
C ALA A 78 5.01 -5.67 -4.93
N ILE A 79 4.59 -4.56 -5.58
CA ILE A 79 4.02 -4.61 -6.94
C ILE A 79 5.11 -4.53 -8.03
N TYR A 80 6.21 -3.84 -7.78
CA TYR A 80 7.26 -3.61 -8.78
C TYR A 80 8.53 -4.44 -8.58
N ASN A 81 8.62 -5.22 -7.50
CA ASN A 81 9.79 -6.02 -7.14
C ASN A 81 11.08 -5.17 -7.10
N LEU A 82 11.02 -4.02 -6.40
CA LEU A 82 12.14 -3.05 -6.38
C LEU A 82 13.32 -3.57 -5.57
N THR A 83 13.05 -4.42 -4.58
CA THR A 83 14.03 -5.01 -3.68
C THR A 83 13.77 -6.51 -3.48
N PRO A 84 14.75 -7.27 -2.96
CA PRO A 84 14.53 -8.66 -2.53
C PRO A 84 13.46 -8.81 -1.45
N ALA A 85 13.15 -7.75 -0.70
CA ALA A 85 12.13 -7.78 0.36
C ALA A 85 10.69 -7.69 -0.19
N SER A 86 10.50 -7.47 -1.49
CA SER A 86 9.17 -7.40 -2.14
C SER A 86 8.29 -8.62 -1.90
N VAL A 87 8.90 -9.79 -1.63
CA VAL A 87 8.20 -11.04 -1.35
C VAL A 87 7.69 -11.16 0.10
N LEU A 88 7.97 -10.19 0.97
CA LEU A 88 7.70 -10.27 2.41
C LEU A 88 6.24 -10.62 2.74
N PHE A 89 5.28 -10.13 1.94
CA PHE A 89 3.85 -10.42 2.12
C PHE A 89 3.28 -11.40 1.09
N SER A 90 4.12 -12.00 0.25
CA SER A 90 3.70 -12.93 -0.80
C SER A 90 3.32 -14.29 -0.22
N HIS A 91 2.04 -14.64 -0.28
CA HIS A 91 1.57 -15.96 0.18
C HIS A 91 2.23 -17.09 -0.62
N ARG A 92 2.44 -16.87 -1.93
CA ARG A 92 3.11 -17.84 -2.80
C ARG A 92 4.54 -18.09 -2.34
N PHE A 93 5.29 -17.03 -2.01
CA PHE A 93 6.66 -17.18 -1.53
C PHE A 93 6.69 -18.03 -0.26
N TRP A 94 5.88 -17.70 0.75
CA TRP A 94 5.86 -18.43 2.02
C TRP A 94 5.27 -19.84 1.93
N ALA A 95 4.44 -20.14 0.93
CA ALA A 95 3.92 -21.49 0.70
C ALA A 95 4.99 -22.47 0.20
N THR A 96 6.06 -21.97 -0.44
CA THR A 96 7.07 -22.82 -1.09
C THR A 96 8.50 -22.56 -0.61
N SER A 97 8.72 -21.54 0.22
CA SER A 97 10.05 -21.14 0.67
C SER A 97 10.56 -22.07 1.77
N GLU A 98 11.81 -22.49 1.67
CA GLU A 98 12.53 -23.20 2.75
C GLU A 98 12.69 -22.36 4.01
N LEU A 99 12.46 -21.04 3.91
CA LEU A 99 12.45 -20.11 5.05
C LEU A 99 11.07 -20.05 5.74
N SER A 100 10.08 -20.77 5.22
CA SER A 100 8.73 -20.74 5.78
C SER A 100 8.67 -21.49 7.11
N PRO A 101 8.11 -20.89 8.18
CA PRO A 101 7.91 -21.58 9.45
C PRO A 101 6.86 -22.70 9.35
N PHE A 102 6.20 -22.86 8.20
CA PHE A 102 5.15 -23.85 7.96
C PHE A 102 5.61 -25.06 7.13
N VAL A 103 6.88 -25.09 6.66
CA VAL A 103 7.38 -26.16 5.78
C VAL A 103 7.96 -27.37 6.54
N ASP A 104 8.04 -27.31 7.87
CA ASP A 104 8.35 -28.47 8.71
C ASP A 104 7.09 -28.96 9.46
N SER A 105 6.30 -29.85 8.84
CA SER A 105 5.49 -30.90 9.52
C SER A 105 5.44 -32.18 8.69
#